data_AF-A0AAN7NFP8-F1
#
_entry.id   AF-A0AAN7NFP8-F1
#
_cell.length_a   1.000
_cell.length_b   1.000
_cell.length_c   1.000
_cell.angle_alpha   90.00
_cell.angle_beta   90.00
_cell.angle_gamma   90.00
#
_symmetry.space_group_name_H-M   'P 1'
#
loop_
_entity.id
_entity.type
_entity.pdbx_description
1 polymer ?
#
loop_
_entity_poly.entity_id
_entity_poly.type
_entity_poly.pdbx_seq_one_letter_code
_entity_poly.pdbx_strand_id
1 'polypeptide(L)'
;MRRYLPVARQHFLAALAGTSVVVKSLSAAVLLLYLLSFGLDTAYGLGVTPGYLLPPNFWVWTLLTQGLVEERAWGLAASLATLGAAGRLLEPLWGALELLVFFAVVNVSVGLLGALAYFLTYVASFHLAYLFAVRIHGGLGFLGGVLVALKQTMGDSTVLKVPQVRMKAVPMLLLLLLALLRLAALVESNVLASYGFGLLSSWVYLRFYQRHSRGRGDMSDHFAFATFFPEILQPVVGLVANLVHGILVKVKVCRKTVKRYDVGAPSSITISLPGTDPQDAERRRQLALKALNERLKRVEDQSAWPSMEDDEEEAGAKADSPLLPDPGTAGKGAGQESSLITFQDAPSQL
;
A
#
# COMPACT_ATOMS: atom_id res chain seq x y z
N MET A 1 10.80 28.74 -32.87
CA MET A 1 10.05 28.65 -31.59
C MET A 1 8.52 28.57 -31.72
N ARG A 2 7.85 29.16 -32.73
CA ARG A 2 6.36 29.16 -32.83
C ARG A 2 5.67 27.83 -33.20
N ARG A 3 6.37 26.83 -33.77
CA ARG A 3 5.76 25.53 -34.17
C ARG A 3 5.65 24.47 -33.07
N TYR A 4 6.39 24.60 -31.97
CA TYR A 4 6.35 23.63 -30.86
C TYR A 4 5.28 23.93 -29.82
N LEU A 5 4.81 25.18 -29.73
CA LEU A 5 3.73 25.60 -28.85
C LEU A 5 2.39 24.88 -29.09
N PRO A 6 1.89 24.69 -30.33
CA PRO A 6 0.64 23.97 -30.55
C PRO A 6 0.75 22.48 -30.22
N VAL A 7 1.89 21.85 -30.52
CA VAL A 7 2.16 20.43 -30.21
C VAL A 7 2.28 20.21 -28.70
N ALA A 8 3.02 21.08 -28.00
CA ALA A 8 3.11 21.05 -26.55
C ALA A 8 1.74 21.29 -25.88
N ARG A 9 0.93 22.22 -26.42
CA ARG A 9 -0.45 22.42 -25.98
C ARG A 9 -1.32 21.19 -26.20
N GLN A 10 -1.20 20.50 -27.34
CA GLN A 10 -1.96 19.27 -27.60
C GLN A 10 -1.54 18.13 -26.67
N HIS A 11 -0.24 17.94 -26.42
CA HIS A 11 0.22 16.95 -25.45
C HIS A 11 -0.17 17.28 -24.01
N PHE A 12 -0.21 18.57 -23.65
CA PHE A 12 -0.65 19.04 -22.34
C PHE A 12 -2.17 19.00 -22.17
N LEU A 13 -2.95 19.27 -23.22
CA LEU A 13 -4.40 19.14 -23.20
C LEU A 13 -4.83 17.68 -23.24
N ALA A 14 -4.17 16.83 -24.01
CA ALA A 14 -4.35 15.38 -23.94
C ALA A 14 -3.92 14.83 -22.57
N ALA A 15 -2.89 15.44 -21.96
CA ALA A 15 -2.50 15.13 -20.59
C ALA A 15 -3.59 15.42 -19.58
N LEU A 16 -4.17 16.62 -19.66
CA LEU A 16 -5.24 17.03 -18.76
C LEU A 16 -6.54 16.28 -19.05
N ALA A 17 -6.88 16.00 -20.31
CA ALA A 17 -8.11 15.32 -20.69
C ALA A 17 -8.21 13.93 -20.03
N GLY A 18 -7.12 13.18 -20.01
CA GLY A 18 -7.05 11.84 -19.39
C GLY A 18 -6.87 11.82 -17.87
N THR A 19 -6.74 12.97 -17.19
CA THR A 19 -6.66 13.01 -15.71
C THR A 19 -8.04 12.90 -15.08
N SER A 20 -8.10 12.38 -13.86
CA SER A 20 -9.36 12.20 -13.15
C SER A 20 -9.98 13.48 -12.65
N VAL A 21 -11.25 13.36 -12.26
CA VAL A 21 -12.01 14.43 -11.62
C VAL A 21 -11.34 14.89 -10.31
N VAL A 22 -10.72 13.99 -9.56
CA VAL A 22 -10.02 14.33 -8.30
C VAL A 22 -8.84 15.24 -8.58
N VAL A 23 -7.97 14.86 -9.51
CA VAL A 23 -6.77 15.66 -9.84
C VAL A 23 -7.17 17.00 -10.46
N LYS A 24 -8.18 17.00 -11.33
CA LYS A 24 -8.75 18.23 -11.91
C LYS A 24 -9.30 19.16 -10.82
N SER A 25 -10.12 18.64 -9.90
CA SER A 25 -10.70 19.45 -8.81
C SER A 25 -9.64 20.01 -7.86
N LEU A 26 -8.64 19.20 -7.46
CA LEU A 26 -7.53 19.69 -6.64
C LEU A 26 -6.69 20.74 -7.38
N SER A 27 -6.39 20.53 -8.66
CA SER A 27 -5.63 21.50 -9.46
C SER A 27 -6.39 22.82 -9.66
N ALA A 28 -7.71 22.75 -9.87
CA ALA A 28 -8.58 23.91 -9.95
C ALA A 28 -8.65 24.65 -8.61
N ALA A 29 -8.69 23.93 -7.49
CA ALA A 29 -8.66 24.53 -6.15
C ALA A 29 -7.36 25.29 -5.89
N VAL A 30 -6.19 24.70 -6.22
CA VAL A 30 -4.89 25.39 -6.10
C VAL A 30 -4.85 26.65 -6.97
N LEU A 31 -5.32 26.57 -8.22
CA LEU A 31 -5.39 27.72 -9.12
C LEU A 31 -6.31 28.82 -8.58
N LEU A 32 -7.50 28.45 -8.10
CA LEU A 32 -8.46 29.39 -7.54
C LEU A 32 -7.88 30.09 -6.31
N LEU A 33 -7.27 29.35 -5.39
CA LEU A 33 -6.66 29.92 -4.18
C LEU A 33 -5.46 30.81 -4.50
N TYR A 34 -4.67 30.46 -5.51
CA TYR A 34 -3.59 31.32 -6.00
C TYR A 34 -4.14 32.62 -6.62
N LEU A 35 -5.20 32.56 -7.42
CA LEU A 35 -5.85 33.76 -7.95
C LEU A 35 -6.44 34.63 -6.84
N LEU A 36 -7.02 34.01 -5.82
CA LEU A 36 -7.56 34.70 -4.65
C LEU A 36 -6.46 35.35 -3.79
N SER A 37 -5.25 34.78 -3.80
CA SER A 37 -4.07 35.32 -3.11
C SER A 37 -3.67 36.73 -3.56
N PHE A 38 -4.09 37.18 -4.76
CA PHE A 38 -3.84 38.54 -5.22
C PHE A 38 -4.74 39.58 -4.55
N GLY A 39 -5.92 39.17 -4.05
CA GLY A 39 -6.89 40.07 -3.43
C GLY A 39 -7.01 39.89 -1.91
N LEU A 40 -6.72 38.70 -1.40
CA LEU A 40 -6.84 38.34 0.01
C LEU A 40 -5.58 37.62 0.47
N ASP A 41 -5.21 37.79 1.74
CA ASP A 41 -4.15 36.98 2.38
C ASP A 41 -4.70 35.57 2.67
N THR A 42 -4.70 34.72 1.64
CA THR A 42 -5.18 33.34 1.72
C THR A 42 -4.29 32.50 2.64
N ALA A 43 -3.00 32.81 2.74
CA ALA A 43 -2.06 32.15 3.62
C ALA A 43 -2.37 32.36 5.10
N TYR A 44 -2.90 33.53 5.46
CA TYR A 44 -3.33 33.80 6.84
C TYR A 44 -4.44 32.85 7.30
N GLY A 45 -5.50 32.68 6.52
CA GLY A 45 -6.68 31.89 6.95
C GLY A 45 -6.61 30.39 6.66
N LEU A 46 -5.82 29.98 5.67
CA LEU A 46 -5.76 28.59 5.18
C LEU A 46 -4.41 27.90 5.41
N GLY A 47 -3.36 28.67 5.73
CA GLY A 47 -2.06 28.14 6.14
C GLY A 47 -2.05 27.70 7.60
N VAL A 48 -1.23 26.70 7.92
CA VAL A 48 -1.06 26.26 9.32
C VAL A 48 -0.16 27.25 10.04
N THR A 49 -0.75 27.96 10.99
CA THR A 49 -0.03 28.77 11.99
C THR A 49 -0.02 28.00 13.30
N PRO A 50 1.16 27.58 13.82
CA PRO A 50 1.24 26.71 15.00
C PRO A 50 0.47 27.24 16.22
N GLY A 51 0.48 28.57 16.43
CA GLY A 51 -0.24 29.21 17.53
C GLY A 51 -1.76 29.18 17.43
N TYR A 52 -2.33 29.07 16.22
CA TYR A 52 -3.79 29.06 16.00
C TYR A 52 -4.38 27.64 15.87
N LEU A 53 -3.52 26.63 15.71
CA LEU A 53 -3.94 25.24 15.73
C LEU A 53 -4.35 24.79 17.16
N LEU A 54 -3.69 25.36 18.16
CA LEU A 54 -3.92 25.09 19.58
C LEU A 54 -5.05 25.98 20.16
N PRO A 55 -5.59 25.67 21.35
CA PRO A 55 -6.59 26.52 22.00
C PRO A 55 -6.08 27.96 22.11
N PRO A 56 -6.93 28.99 21.90
CA PRO A 56 -8.39 28.95 21.85
C PRO A 56 -9.02 28.85 20.44
N ASN A 57 -8.27 29.06 19.36
CA ASN A 57 -8.85 29.25 18.02
C ASN A 57 -9.18 27.95 17.27
N PHE A 58 -8.44 26.86 17.50
CA PHE A 58 -8.65 25.52 16.90
C PHE A 58 -8.89 25.53 15.38
N TRP A 59 -7.97 26.13 14.62
CA TRP A 59 -8.06 26.19 13.15
C TRP A 59 -7.70 24.85 12.48
N VAL A 60 -8.45 23.78 12.77
CA VAL A 60 -8.13 22.41 12.33
C VAL A 60 -8.23 22.23 10.81
N TRP A 61 -9.07 23.01 10.13
CA TRP A 61 -9.19 22.96 8.66
C TRP A 61 -7.87 23.30 7.97
N THR A 62 -7.02 24.14 8.60
CA THR A 62 -5.72 24.55 8.04
C THR A 62 -4.81 23.36 7.76
N LEU A 63 -4.94 22.27 8.54
CA LEU A 63 -4.18 21.04 8.32
C LEU A 63 -4.39 20.44 6.93
N LEU A 64 -5.62 20.54 6.40
CA LEU A 64 -5.94 20.03 5.07
C LEU A 64 -5.73 21.11 4.00
N THR A 65 -6.08 22.35 4.28
CA THR A 65 -6.06 23.43 3.28
C THR A 65 -4.67 23.97 2.99
N GLN A 66 -3.71 23.85 3.92
CA GLN A 66 -2.36 24.41 3.76
C GLN A 66 -1.64 23.94 2.49
N GLY A 67 -1.86 22.70 2.07
CA GLY A 67 -1.22 22.12 0.89
C GLY A 67 -1.78 22.64 -0.43
N LEU A 68 -2.92 23.33 -0.39
CA LEU A 68 -3.57 23.91 -1.57
C LEU A 68 -3.23 25.40 -1.76
N VAL A 69 -2.65 26.04 -0.75
CA VAL A 69 -2.34 27.47 -0.77
C VAL A 69 -0.95 27.68 -1.32
N GLU A 70 -0.85 28.43 -2.41
CA GLU A 70 0.41 28.87 -3.01
C GLU A 70 0.39 30.39 -3.16
N GLU A 71 1.48 31.06 -2.78
CA GLU A 71 1.66 32.51 -2.98
C GLU A 71 2.59 32.82 -4.15
N ARG A 72 3.52 31.91 -4.47
CA ARG A 72 4.55 32.13 -5.50
C ARG A 72 4.20 31.39 -6.77
N ALA A 73 4.40 32.04 -7.92
CA ALA A 73 4.15 31.45 -9.24
C ALA A 73 4.91 30.14 -9.49
N TRP A 74 6.16 30.04 -9.00
CA TRP A 74 6.95 28.82 -9.10
C TRP A 74 6.40 27.70 -8.22
N GLY A 75 5.85 28.04 -7.04
CA GLY A 75 5.21 27.09 -6.13
C GLY A 75 3.92 26.54 -6.74
N LEU A 76 3.11 27.41 -7.34
CA LEU A 76 1.95 27.01 -8.13
C LEU A 76 2.34 26.04 -9.26
N ALA A 77 3.36 26.38 -10.05
CA ALA A 77 3.81 25.53 -11.14
C ALA A 77 4.29 24.15 -10.64
N ALA A 78 5.05 24.11 -9.54
CA ALA A 78 5.51 22.88 -8.91
C ALA A 78 4.34 22.04 -8.37
N SER A 79 3.36 22.68 -7.72
CA SER A 79 2.17 22.01 -7.17
C SER A 79 1.28 21.42 -8.28
N LEU A 80 1.03 22.16 -9.36
CA LEU A 80 0.31 21.64 -10.53
C LEU A 80 1.06 20.50 -11.24
N ALA A 81 2.38 20.62 -11.38
CA ALA A 81 3.20 19.56 -11.95
C ALA A 81 3.16 18.29 -11.07
N THR A 82 3.20 18.46 -9.75
CA THR A 82 3.10 17.37 -8.77
C THR A 82 1.76 16.66 -8.84
N LEU A 83 0.66 17.43 -8.85
CA LEU A 83 -0.70 16.87 -8.99
C LEU A 83 -0.87 16.15 -10.34
N GLY A 84 -0.36 16.74 -11.42
CA GLY A 84 -0.39 16.12 -12.75
C GLY A 84 0.43 14.82 -12.82
N ALA A 85 1.60 14.79 -12.20
CA ALA A 85 2.41 13.58 -12.08
C ALA A 85 1.71 12.51 -11.24
N ALA A 86 1.13 12.88 -10.10
CA ALA A 86 0.38 11.97 -9.25
C ALA A 86 -0.84 11.39 -9.99
N GLY A 87 -1.60 12.22 -10.70
CA GLY A 87 -2.75 11.80 -11.50
C GLY A 87 -2.41 10.88 -12.67
N ARG A 88 -1.24 11.02 -13.27
CA ARG A 88 -0.84 10.18 -14.41
C ARG A 88 -0.12 8.91 -14.01
N LEU A 89 0.67 8.96 -12.94
CA LEU A 89 1.60 7.89 -12.58
C LEU A 89 1.09 7.06 -11.40
N LEU A 90 0.43 7.68 -10.42
CA LEU A 90 -0.02 7.01 -9.20
C LEU A 90 -1.49 6.62 -9.29
N GLU A 91 -2.32 7.49 -9.86
CA GLU A 91 -3.76 7.24 -9.92
C GLU A 91 -4.15 5.95 -10.66
N PRO A 92 -3.58 5.59 -11.83
CA PRO A 92 -3.94 4.34 -12.50
C PRO A 92 -3.58 3.10 -11.68
N LEU A 93 -2.62 3.23 -10.75
CA LEU A 93 -2.15 2.14 -9.90
C LEU A 93 -2.99 2.00 -8.62
N TRP A 94 -3.47 3.10 -8.05
CA TRP A 94 -4.13 3.13 -6.74
C TRP A 94 -5.64 3.39 -6.82
N GLY A 95 -6.09 4.04 -7.89
CA GLY A 95 -7.42 4.62 -8.02
C GLY A 95 -7.52 6.04 -7.44
N ALA A 96 -8.54 6.78 -7.91
CA ALA A 96 -8.78 8.18 -7.55
C ALA A 96 -8.99 8.41 -6.05
N LEU A 97 -9.72 7.50 -5.39
CA LEU A 97 -10.06 7.61 -3.98
C LEU A 97 -8.82 7.45 -3.10
N GLU A 98 -8.00 6.42 -3.35
CA GLU A 98 -6.77 6.20 -2.59
C GLU A 98 -5.76 7.33 -2.80
N LEU A 99 -5.72 7.94 -3.99
CA LEU A 99 -4.91 9.14 -4.22
C LEU A 99 -5.41 10.35 -3.40
N LEU A 100 -6.73 10.55 -3.30
CA LEU A 100 -7.31 11.59 -2.47
C LEU A 100 -7.02 11.36 -0.98
N VAL A 101 -7.16 10.12 -0.50
CA VAL A 101 -6.81 9.74 0.87
C VAL A 101 -5.33 10.00 1.13
N PHE A 102 -4.46 9.61 0.21
CA PHE A 102 -3.03 9.88 0.31
C PHE A 102 -2.74 11.39 0.39
N PHE A 103 -3.35 12.19 -0.47
CA PHE A 103 -3.25 13.66 -0.42
C PHE A 103 -3.69 14.21 0.94
N ALA A 104 -4.83 13.78 1.45
CA ALA A 104 -5.36 14.24 2.74
C ALA A 104 -4.44 13.82 3.91
N VAL A 105 -4.01 12.56 3.95
CA VAL A 105 -3.15 12.03 5.03
C VAL A 105 -1.80 12.75 5.05
N VAL A 106 -1.17 12.95 3.89
CA VAL A 106 0.13 13.65 3.81
C VAL A 106 -0.03 15.10 4.26
N ASN A 107 -1.03 15.84 3.77
CA ASN A 107 -1.20 17.24 4.16
C ASN A 107 -1.51 17.42 5.65
N VAL A 108 -2.41 16.59 6.20
CA VAL A 108 -2.75 16.62 7.63
C VAL A 108 -1.52 16.28 8.47
N SER A 109 -0.75 15.26 8.07
CA SER A 109 0.47 14.85 8.78
C SER A 109 1.54 15.94 8.73
N VAL A 110 1.73 16.60 7.58
CA VAL A 110 2.68 17.71 7.42
C VAL A 110 2.28 18.90 8.29
N GLY A 111 0.99 19.26 8.29
CA GLY A 111 0.49 20.35 9.13
C GLY A 111 0.68 20.06 10.62
N LEU A 112 0.33 18.84 11.05
CA LEU A 112 0.43 18.43 12.45
C LEU A 112 1.88 18.30 12.93
N LEU A 113 2.73 17.59 12.18
CA LEU A 113 4.16 17.44 12.51
C LEU A 113 4.90 18.78 12.43
N GLY A 114 4.55 19.61 11.45
CA GLY A 114 5.07 20.96 11.31
C GLY A 114 4.71 21.84 12.51
N ALA A 115 3.43 21.89 12.88
CA ALA A 115 2.98 22.64 14.06
C ALA A 115 3.65 22.13 15.34
N LEU A 116 3.75 20.81 15.53
CA LEU A 116 4.45 20.22 16.68
C LEU A 116 5.93 20.61 16.69
N ALA A 117 6.62 20.55 15.55
CA ALA A 117 8.04 20.89 15.46
C ALA A 117 8.32 22.37 15.78
N TYR A 118 7.49 23.29 15.27
CA TYR A 118 7.62 24.71 15.60
C TYR A 118 7.21 25.02 17.03
N PHE A 119 6.22 24.32 17.57
CA PHE A 119 5.89 24.40 19.00
C PHE A 119 7.06 23.95 19.88
N LEU A 120 7.69 22.81 19.57
CA LEU A 120 8.88 22.35 20.29
C LEU A 120 10.06 23.33 20.16
N THR A 121 10.24 23.91 18.97
CA THR A 121 11.26 24.95 18.73
C THR A 121 10.99 26.19 19.57
N TYR A 122 9.73 26.58 19.71
CA TYR A 122 9.32 27.65 20.62
C TYR A 122 9.61 27.31 22.08
N VAL A 123 9.27 26.11 22.55
CA VAL A 123 9.56 25.70 23.93
C VAL A 123 11.07 25.74 24.21
N ALA A 124 11.90 25.41 23.23
CA ALA A 124 13.36 25.44 23.37
C ALA A 124 13.95 26.87 23.28
N SER A 125 13.39 27.73 22.44
CA SER A 125 13.96 29.07 22.15
C SER A 125 13.26 30.22 22.87
N PHE A 126 12.02 30.02 23.34
CA PHE A 126 11.10 31.03 23.89
C PHE A 126 10.77 32.19 22.94
N HIS A 127 11.01 32.04 21.63
CA HIS A 127 10.70 33.08 20.64
C HIS A 127 9.30 32.91 20.05
N LEU A 128 8.38 33.81 20.38
CA LEU A 128 6.97 33.76 19.92
C LEU A 128 6.81 33.81 18.39
N ALA A 129 7.82 34.30 17.67
CA ALA A 129 7.83 34.33 16.21
C ALA A 129 7.58 32.93 15.59
N TYR A 130 8.07 31.86 16.23
CA TYR A 130 7.85 30.50 15.74
C TYR A 130 6.39 30.03 15.82
N LEU A 131 5.57 30.62 16.70
CA LEU A 131 4.15 30.27 16.82
C LEU A 131 3.27 31.09 15.89
N PHE A 132 3.55 32.39 15.76
CA PHE A 132 2.62 33.34 15.13
C PHE A 132 3.12 33.94 13.81
N ALA A 133 4.43 33.98 13.59
CA ALA A 133 5.00 34.53 12.34
C ALA A 133 5.23 33.44 11.29
N VAL A 134 5.59 32.22 11.72
CA VAL A 134 5.83 31.11 10.79
C VAL A 134 4.50 30.53 10.31
N ARG A 135 4.29 30.58 9.00
CA ARG A 135 3.16 29.95 8.32
C ARG A 135 3.63 28.78 7.46
N ILE A 136 2.99 27.63 7.65
CA ILE A 136 3.22 26.44 6.81
C ILE A 136 2.11 26.39 5.78
N HIS A 137 2.52 26.43 4.52
CA HIS A 137 1.67 26.42 3.33
C HIS A 137 2.49 25.92 2.13
N GLY A 138 1.79 25.52 1.09
CA GLY A 138 2.37 25.08 -0.17
C GLY A 138 2.34 23.57 -0.36
N GLY A 139 2.28 23.15 -1.63
CA GLY A 139 2.21 21.75 -2.02
C GLY A 139 3.54 21.00 -1.92
N LEU A 140 4.59 21.61 -1.36
CA LEU A 140 5.92 21.01 -1.31
C LEU A 140 5.98 19.76 -0.40
N GLY A 141 5.17 19.73 0.66
CA GLY A 141 5.02 18.51 1.47
C GLY A 141 4.42 17.37 0.65
N PHE A 142 3.41 17.67 -0.17
CA PHE A 142 2.83 16.68 -1.08
C PHE A 142 3.80 16.25 -2.18
N LEU A 143 4.64 17.16 -2.70
CA LEU A 143 5.72 16.81 -3.63
C LEU A 143 6.68 15.78 -3.02
N GLY A 144 7.13 15.99 -1.77
CA GLY A 144 7.94 15.01 -1.06
C GLY A 144 7.23 13.65 -0.99
N GLY A 145 5.92 13.66 -0.72
CA GLY A 145 5.12 12.45 -0.71
C GLY A 145 5.03 11.73 -2.04
N VAL A 146 4.79 12.47 -3.13
CA VAL A 146 4.71 11.92 -4.50
C VAL A 146 6.06 11.36 -4.95
N LEU A 147 7.18 12.00 -4.63
CA LEU A 147 8.51 11.46 -4.96
C LEU A 147 8.79 10.13 -4.27
N VAL A 148 8.37 9.98 -3.01
CA VAL A 148 8.45 8.71 -2.27
C VAL A 148 7.57 7.64 -2.92
N ALA A 149 6.34 8.00 -3.29
CA ALA A 149 5.42 7.10 -3.99
C ALA A 149 5.96 6.65 -5.35
N LEU A 150 6.53 7.57 -6.12
CA LEU A 150 7.14 7.25 -7.40
C LEU A 150 8.38 6.35 -7.26
N LYS A 151 9.16 6.50 -6.18
CA LYS A 151 10.24 5.54 -5.88
C LYS A 151 9.68 4.14 -5.64
N GLN A 152 8.55 4.02 -4.93
CA GLN A 152 7.90 2.73 -4.68
C GLN A 152 7.42 2.07 -5.99
N THR A 153 6.85 2.85 -6.92
CA THR A 153 6.26 2.32 -8.16
C THR A 153 7.27 2.11 -9.28
N MET A 154 8.28 2.99 -9.40
CA MET A 154 9.25 2.97 -10.50
C MET A 154 10.57 2.24 -10.16
N GLY A 155 10.79 1.86 -8.89
CA GLY A 155 11.98 1.12 -8.47
C GLY A 155 13.30 1.85 -8.78
N ASP A 156 14.28 1.13 -9.35
CA ASP A 156 15.62 1.67 -9.67
C ASP A 156 15.72 2.30 -11.07
N SER A 157 14.59 2.76 -11.62
CA SER A 157 14.57 3.46 -12.91
C SER A 157 15.48 4.71 -12.87
N THR A 158 16.30 4.88 -13.91
CA THR A 158 17.15 6.07 -14.06
C THR A 158 16.33 7.25 -14.54
N VAL A 159 16.25 8.31 -13.74
CA VAL A 159 15.46 9.52 -14.06
C VAL A 159 16.26 10.46 -14.95
N LEU A 160 17.54 10.67 -14.62
CA LEU A 160 18.51 11.33 -15.51
C LEU A 160 19.57 10.33 -15.92
N LYS A 161 19.85 10.28 -17.23
CA LYS A 161 20.97 9.49 -17.77
C LYS A 161 22.31 10.20 -17.60
N VAL A 162 22.32 11.54 -17.56
CA VAL A 162 23.53 12.36 -17.40
C VAL A 162 23.19 13.62 -16.58
N PRO A 163 23.65 13.75 -15.32
CA PRO A 163 24.31 12.74 -14.47
C PRO A 163 23.37 11.56 -14.16
N GLN A 164 23.91 10.36 -13.92
CA GLN A 164 23.12 9.15 -13.60
C GLN A 164 22.43 9.28 -12.24
N VAL A 165 21.21 9.83 -12.23
CA VAL A 165 20.39 9.95 -11.01
C VAL A 165 19.31 8.87 -11.04
N ARG A 166 19.42 7.93 -10.11
CA ARG A 166 18.43 6.87 -9.88
C ARG A 166 17.24 7.44 -9.11
N MET A 167 16.02 6.99 -9.43
CA MET A 167 14.80 7.50 -8.78
C MET A 167 14.83 7.35 -7.25
N LYS A 168 15.51 6.32 -6.75
CA LYS A 168 15.70 6.10 -5.32
C LYS A 168 16.41 7.25 -4.58
N ALA A 169 17.30 7.98 -5.26
CA ALA A 169 18.05 9.08 -4.67
C ALA A 169 17.33 10.42 -4.79
N VAL A 170 16.37 10.56 -5.70
CA VAL A 170 15.69 11.84 -6.00
C VAL A 170 15.03 12.47 -4.75
N PRO A 171 14.25 11.73 -3.92
CA PRO A 171 13.64 12.33 -2.74
C PRO A 171 14.66 12.93 -1.77
N MET A 172 15.80 12.24 -1.58
CA MET A 172 16.84 12.66 -0.63
C MET A 172 17.78 13.70 -1.21
N LEU A 173 18.06 13.67 -2.52
CA LEU A 173 18.83 14.71 -3.18
C LEU A 173 18.09 16.05 -3.14
N LEU A 174 16.77 16.04 -3.33
CA LEU A 174 15.96 17.25 -3.18
C LEU A 174 15.92 17.72 -1.71
N LEU A 175 15.82 16.80 -0.74
CA LEU A 175 15.93 17.16 0.68
C LEU A 175 17.29 17.83 0.98
N LEU A 176 18.38 17.24 0.47
CA LEU A 176 19.73 17.76 0.62
C LEU A 176 19.88 19.13 -0.03
N LEU A 177 19.35 19.31 -1.24
CA LEU A 177 19.36 20.59 -1.93
C LEU A 177 18.60 21.67 -1.12
N LEU A 178 17.41 21.36 -0.62
CA LEU A 178 16.64 22.28 0.23
C LEU A 178 17.37 22.59 1.53
N ALA A 179 18.05 21.61 2.13
CA ALA A 179 18.86 21.82 3.32
C ALA A 179 20.07 22.73 3.05
N LEU A 180 20.78 22.53 1.93
CA LEU A 180 21.90 23.39 1.52
C LEU A 180 21.42 24.82 1.22
N LEU A 181 20.30 24.98 0.52
CA LEU A 181 19.69 26.29 0.26
C LEU A 181 19.25 26.98 1.56
N ARG A 182 18.76 26.21 2.54
CA ARG A 182 18.43 26.73 3.88
C ARG A 182 19.67 27.18 4.65
N LEU A 183 20.77 26.42 4.58
CA LEU A 183 22.06 26.80 5.20
C LEU A 183 22.63 28.07 4.57
N ALA A 184 22.45 28.25 3.26
CA ALA A 184 22.79 29.48 2.56
C ALA A 184 21.80 30.63 2.82
N ALA A 185 20.74 30.41 3.61
CA ALA A 185 19.66 31.35 3.90
C ALA A 185 18.85 31.82 2.67
N LEU A 186 18.86 31.05 1.57
CA LEU A 186 18.04 31.33 0.38
C LEU A 186 16.59 30.84 0.54
N VAL A 187 16.35 29.91 1.46
CA VAL A 187 15.05 29.25 1.66
C VAL A 187 14.65 29.31 3.13
N GLU A 188 13.38 29.56 3.40
CA GLU A 188 12.79 29.58 4.73
C GLU A 188 12.75 28.18 5.38
N SER A 189 12.71 28.10 6.72
CA SER A 189 12.67 26.82 7.43
C SER A 189 11.38 26.03 7.21
N ASN A 190 10.26 26.71 6.94
CA ASN A 190 8.97 26.09 6.67
C ASN A 190 9.01 25.20 5.41
N VAL A 191 9.74 25.59 4.38
CA VAL A 191 9.91 24.85 3.11
C VAL A 191 10.65 23.54 3.34
N LEU A 192 11.76 23.58 4.10
CA LEU A 192 12.52 22.38 4.44
C LEU A 192 11.71 21.45 5.33
N ALA A 193 11.04 22.01 6.35
CA ALA A 193 10.21 21.25 7.27
C ALA A 193 9.04 20.58 6.56
N SER A 194 8.32 21.30 5.69
CA SER A 194 7.15 20.77 4.98
C SER A 194 7.54 19.63 4.04
N TYR A 195 8.60 19.79 3.26
CA TYR A 195 9.11 18.73 2.38
C TYR A 195 9.60 17.51 3.17
N GLY A 196 10.37 17.73 4.25
CA GLY A 196 10.89 16.66 5.10
C GLY A 196 9.78 15.86 5.80
N PHE A 197 8.80 16.54 6.41
CA PHE A 197 7.65 15.87 7.03
C PHE A 197 6.74 15.20 5.99
N GLY A 198 6.64 15.75 4.77
CA GLY A 198 5.93 15.13 3.66
C GLY A 198 6.56 13.82 3.21
N LEU A 199 7.89 13.80 3.08
CA LEU A 199 8.67 12.61 2.78
C LEU A 199 8.50 11.54 3.86
N LEU A 200 8.64 11.92 5.14
CA LEU A 200 8.49 10.99 6.27
C LEU A 200 7.07 10.44 6.39
N SER A 201 6.05 11.31 6.35
CA SER A 201 4.65 10.89 6.49
C SER A 201 4.20 10.00 5.33
N SER A 202 4.60 10.32 4.10
CA SER A 202 4.36 9.46 2.93
C SER A 202 5.04 8.11 3.07
N TRP A 203 6.30 8.07 3.48
CA TRP A 203 7.00 6.80 3.70
C TRP A 203 6.28 5.93 4.73
N VAL A 204 5.87 6.50 5.87
CA VAL A 204 5.08 5.78 6.89
C VAL A 204 3.75 5.29 6.32
N TYR A 205 3.03 6.15 5.60
CA TYR A 205 1.74 5.77 4.99
C TYR A 205 1.89 4.60 4.01
N LEU A 206 2.84 4.69 3.08
CA LEU A 206 3.07 3.69 2.05
C LEU A 206 3.62 2.38 2.62
N ARG A 207 4.47 2.46 3.65
CA ARG A 207 5.04 1.30 4.32
C ARG A 207 3.99 0.51 5.11
N PHE A 208 3.09 1.20 5.82
CA PHE A 208 2.24 0.54 6.84
C PHE A 208 0.73 0.59 6.57
N TYR A 209 0.23 1.63 5.90
CA TYR A 209 -1.22 1.93 5.87
C TYR A 209 -1.84 1.82 4.49
N GLN A 210 -1.06 1.97 3.42
CA GLN A 210 -1.58 1.92 2.05
C GLN A 210 -2.37 0.65 1.81
N ARG A 211 -3.60 0.79 1.32
CA ARG A 211 -4.46 -0.34 1.01
C ARG A 211 -4.06 -0.92 -0.34
N HIS A 212 -3.80 -2.22 -0.38
CA HIS A 212 -3.56 -2.97 -1.61
C HIS A 212 -4.49 -4.18 -1.68
N SER A 213 -4.77 -4.68 -2.87
CA SER A 213 -5.59 -5.88 -3.06
C SER A 213 -4.99 -7.12 -2.37
N ARG A 214 -3.65 -7.15 -2.22
CA ARG A 214 -2.88 -8.24 -1.60
C ARG A 214 -2.59 -8.04 -0.11
N GLY A 215 -2.99 -6.92 0.50
CA GLY A 215 -2.66 -6.62 1.90
C GLY A 215 -2.58 -5.12 2.21
N ARG A 216 -1.99 -4.78 3.36
CA ARG A 216 -1.75 -3.39 3.77
C ARG A 216 -0.25 -3.09 3.80
N GLY A 217 0.12 -1.98 3.17
CA GLY A 217 1.48 -1.47 3.11
C GLY A 217 2.41 -2.28 2.22
N ASP A 218 3.56 -1.69 1.90
CA ASP A 218 4.67 -2.40 1.27
C ASP A 218 5.72 -2.72 2.32
N MET A 219 5.89 -4.01 2.64
CA MET A 219 6.86 -4.52 3.63
C MET A 219 8.19 -4.99 3.00
N SER A 220 8.44 -4.74 1.71
CA SER A 220 9.67 -5.15 1.03
C SER A 220 10.92 -4.43 1.55
N ASP A 221 12.06 -5.12 1.59
CA ASP A 221 13.33 -4.48 1.99
C ASP A 221 13.80 -3.44 0.96
N HIS A 222 13.30 -3.48 -0.27
CA HIS A 222 13.53 -2.46 -1.29
C HIS A 222 12.94 -1.09 -0.92
N PHE A 223 11.86 -1.06 -0.14
CA PHE A 223 11.21 0.16 0.35
C PHE A 223 11.59 0.53 1.79
N ALA A 224 12.71 0.02 2.32
CA ALA A 224 13.24 0.48 3.59
C ALA A 224 13.67 1.96 3.52
N PHE A 225 13.55 2.68 4.64
CA PHE A 225 13.98 4.09 4.73
C PHE A 225 15.47 4.28 4.39
N ALA A 226 16.31 3.28 4.69
CA ALA A 226 17.72 3.29 4.33
C ALA A 226 17.95 3.36 2.81
N THR A 227 17.11 2.73 1.98
CA THR A 227 17.32 2.65 0.52
C THR A 227 17.11 3.98 -0.21
N PHE A 228 16.62 5.00 0.50
CA PHE A 228 16.56 6.38 0.00
C PHE A 228 17.94 7.07 0.01
N PHE A 229 18.88 6.55 0.79
CA PHE A 229 20.23 7.10 0.93
C PHE A 229 21.26 6.34 0.08
N PRO A 230 22.38 6.99 -0.29
CA PRO A 230 23.52 6.33 -0.92
C PRO A 230 23.99 5.13 -0.08
N GLU A 231 24.52 4.09 -0.75
CA GLU A 231 24.91 2.80 -0.16
C GLU A 231 25.80 2.93 1.09
N ILE A 232 26.66 3.96 1.11
CA ILE A 232 27.56 4.26 2.23
C ILE A 232 26.81 4.66 3.53
N LEU A 233 25.68 5.36 3.40
CA LEU A 233 24.90 5.87 4.53
C LEU A 233 23.79 4.89 4.98
N GLN A 234 23.48 3.89 4.17
CA GLN A 234 22.43 2.91 4.46
C GLN A 234 22.56 2.18 5.80
N PRO A 235 23.75 1.73 6.27
CA PRO A 235 23.84 1.02 7.56
C PRO A 235 23.51 1.94 8.74
N VAL A 236 23.98 3.20 8.71
CA VAL A 236 23.72 4.18 9.77
C VAL A 236 22.24 4.55 9.80
N VAL A 237 21.68 4.85 8.62
CA VAL A 237 20.25 5.20 8.50
C VAL A 237 19.37 4.00 8.82
N GLY A 238 19.78 2.78 8.48
CA GLY A 238 19.06 1.55 8.81
C GLY A 238 18.92 1.35 10.31
N LEU A 239 19.97 1.62 11.09
CA LEU A 239 19.92 1.58 12.55
C LEU A 239 18.91 2.61 13.11
N VAL A 240 18.98 3.86 12.62
CA VAL A 240 18.06 4.93 13.04
C VAL A 240 16.62 4.60 12.65
N ALA A 241 16.39 4.11 11.43
CA ALA A 241 15.08 3.73 10.94
C ALA A 241 14.47 2.58 11.76
N ASN A 242 15.29 1.61 12.17
CA ASN A 242 14.85 0.52 13.04
C ASN A 242 14.52 1.00 14.46
N LEU A 243 15.27 1.97 14.99
CA LEU A 243 14.96 2.62 16.27
C LEU A 243 13.62 3.37 16.19
N VAL A 244 13.44 4.19 15.15
CA VAL A 244 12.20 4.93 14.89
C VAL A 244 11.04 3.96 14.71
N HIS A 245 11.20 2.87 13.95
CA HIS A 245 10.21 1.81 13.84
C HIS A 245 9.88 1.19 15.21
N GLY A 246 10.89 0.92 16.04
CA GLY A 246 10.68 0.40 17.40
C GLY A 246 9.86 1.35 18.28
N ILE A 247 10.11 2.66 18.17
CA ILE A 247 9.34 3.69 18.86
C ILE A 247 7.91 3.75 18.31
N LEU A 248 7.73 3.79 16.99
CA LEU A 248 6.40 3.85 16.35
C LEU A 248 5.54 2.61 16.66
N VAL A 249 6.16 1.44 16.79
CA VAL A 249 5.47 0.20 17.24
C VAL A 249 5.10 0.29 18.71
N LYS A 250 5.96 0.85 19.57
CA LYS A 250 5.66 1.07 21.00
C LYS A 250 4.51 2.06 21.20
N VAL A 251 4.43 3.11 20.38
CA VAL A 251 3.35 4.11 20.41
C VAL A 251 2.05 3.56 19.77
N LYS A 252 2.00 2.28 19.36
CA LYS A 252 0.88 1.62 18.67
C LYS A 252 0.44 2.30 17.35
N VAL A 253 1.24 3.24 16.84
CA VAL A 253 1.02 3.84 15.52
C VAL A 253 1.23 2.73 14.48
N CYS A 254 2.36 2.02 14.53
CA CYS A 254 2.60 0.86 13.68
C CYS A 254 2.13 -0.45 14.35
N ARG A 255 1.27 -1.23 13.69
CA ARG A 255 0.97 -2.60 14.13
C ARG A 255 2.22 -3.48 13.96
N LYS A 256 2.54 -4.31 14.97
CA LYS A 256 3.60 -5.32 14.87
C LYS A 256 3.41 -6.14 13.60
N THR A 257 4.47 -6.22 12.79
CA THR A 257 4.48 -6.95 11.53
C THR A 257 4.32 -8.44 11.81
N VAL A 258 3.12 -8.98 11.57
CA VAL A 258 2.95 -10.43 11.46
C VAL A 258 3.50 -10.80 10.09
N LYS A 259 4.79 -11.18 10.02
CA LYS A 259 5.35 -11.84 8.84
C LYS A 259 4.55 -13.13 8.65
N ARG A 260 3.60 -13.14 7.70
CA ARG A 260 2.95 -14.36 7.26
C ARG A 260 4.00 -15.13 6.46
N TYR A 261 4.69 -16.04 7.12
CA TYR A 261 5.44 -17.07 6.44
C TYR A 261 4.43 -18.06 5.89
N ASP A 262 4.38 -18.19 4.56
CA ASP A 262 3.58 -19.22 3.92
C ASP A 262 4.25 -20.57 4.22
N VAL A 263 3.63 -21.34 5.10
CA VAL A 263 4.14 -22.64 5.59
C VAL A 263 4.11 -23.75 4.52
N GLY A 264 3.81 -23.40 3.27
CA GLY A 264 3.79 -24.32 2.12
C GLY A 264 5.13 -24.45 1.37
N ALA A 265 6.12 -23.60 1.64
CA ALA A 265 7.46 -23.71 1.04
C ALA A 265 8.48 -24.18 2.08
N PRO A 266 9.42 -25.08 1.74
CA PRO A 266 10.43 -25.59 2.66
C PRO A 266 11.46 -24.49 2.93
N SER A 267 11.11 -23.57 3.83
CA SER A 267 12.06 -22.62 4.39
C SER A 267 12.64 -23.22 5.68
N SER A 268 13.94 -23.06 5.86
CA SER A 268 14.80 -23.64 6.89
C SER A 268 14.53 -23.16 8.33
N ILE A 269 13.34 -22.61 8.59
CA ILE A 269 12.95 -22.08 9.89
C ILE A 269 11.95 -23.05 10.50
N THR A 270 12.43 -23.93 11.38
CA THR A 270 11.60 -24.75 12.25
C THR A 270 10.90 -23.85 13.27
N ILE A 271 9.69 -23.36 12.94
CA ILE A 271 8.82 -22.67 13.89
C ILE A 271 8.15 -23.73 14.75
N SER A 272 8.68 -23.96 15.95
CA SER A 272 7.98 -24.73 16.98
C SER A 272 6.83 -23.88 17.52
N LEU A 273 5.60 -24.14 17.07
CA LEU A 273 4.41 -23.57 17.69
C LEU A 273 4.32 -24.09 19.14
N PRO A 274 4.14 -23.22 20.17
CA PRO A 274 3.89 -23.66 21.53
C PRO A 274 2.56 -24.43 21.57
N GLY A 275 2.62 -25.72 21.91
CA GLY A 275 1.44 -26.60 22.01
C GLY A 275 1.30 -27.66 20.92
N THR A 276 2.16 -27.66 19.90
CA THR A 276 2.35 -28.84 19.02
C THR A 276 3.76 -29.34 19.24
N ASP A 277 3.90 -30.31 20.15
CA ASP A 277 5.16 -30.99 20.38
C ASP A 277 5.60 -31.62 19.05
N PRO A 278 6.82 -31.34 18.53
CA PRO A 278 7.32 -31.96 17.31
C PRO A 278 7.21 -33.49 17.33
N GLN A 279 7.22 -34.10 18.51
CA GLN A 279 7.01 -35.53 18.71
C GLN A 279 5.59 -35.99 18.36
N ASP A 280 4.57 -35.19 18.68
CA ASP A 280 3.17 -35.48 18.35
C ASP A 280 2.87 -35.29 16.86
N ALA A 281 3.50 -34.29 16.24
CA ALA A 281 3.42 -34.11 14.79
C ALA A 281 4.04 -35.31 14.05
N GLU A 282 5.19 -35.81 14.52
CA GLU A 282 5.85 -36.97 13.93
C GLU A 282 5.08 -38.27 14.19
N ARG A 283 4.49 -38.43 15.39
CA ARG A 283 3.60 -39.56 15.71
C ARG A 283 2.37 -39.59 14.78
N ARG A 284 1.75 -38.44 14.51
CA ARG A 284 0.62 -38.32 13.58
C ARG A 284 1.02 -38.60 12.14
N ARG A 285 2.20 -38.16 11.71
CA ARG A 285 2.75 -38.50 10.38
C ARG A 285 2.98 -39.99 10.23
N GLN A 286 3.56 -40.66 11.23
CA GLN A 286 3.79 -42.10 11.18
C GLN A 286 2.49 -42.91 11.16
N LEU A 287 1.45 -42.48 11.90
CA LEU A 287 0.12 -43.07 11.84
C LEU A 287 -0.52 -42.89 10.45
N ALA A 288 -0.39 -41.71 9.85
CA ALA A 288 -0.87 -41.47 8.49
C ALA A 288 -0.14 -42.32 7.44
N LEU A 289 1.19 -42.46 7.55
CA LEU A 289 1.99 -43.32 6.67
C LEU A 289 1.62 -44.80 6.83
N LYS A 290 1.37 -45.26 8.06
CA LYS A 290 0.89 -46.63 8.31
C LYS A 290 -0.49 -46.86 7.72
N ALA A 291 -1.42 -45.93 7.91
CA ALA A 291 -2.76 -46.02 7.32
C ALA A 291 -2.73 -45.97 5.78
N LEU A 292 -1.80 -45.21 5.20
CA LEU A 292 -1.59 -45.18 3.76
C LEU A 292 -1.03 -46.51 3.25
N ASN A 293 0.01 -47.04 3.89
CA ASN A 293 0.60 -48.34 3.53
C ASN A 293 -0.39 -49.49 3.69
N GLU A 294 -1.27 -49.46 4.69
CA GLU A 294 -2.33 -50.46 4.84
C GLU A 294 -3.35 -50.36 3.70
N ARG A 295 -3.73 -49.16 3.27
CA ARG A 295 -4.58 -48.97 2.09
C ARG A 295 -3.88 -49.43 0.81
N LEU A 296 -2.61 -49.10 0.65
CA LEU A 296 -1.80 -49.49 -0.51
C LEU A 296 -1.67 -51.02 -0.57
N LYS A 297 -1.42 -51.66 0.57
CA LYS A 297 -1.36 -53.12 0.68
C LYS A 297 -2.72 -53.78 0.44
N ARG A 298 -3.84 -53.21 0.95
CA ARG A 298 -5.19 -53.71 0.62
C ARG A 298 -5.52 -53.57 -0.86
N VAL A 299 -5.03 -52.51 -1.52
CA VAL A 299 -5.19 -52.35 -2.96
C VAL A 299 -4.28 -53.34 -3.71
N GLU A 300 -3.05 -53.58 -3.28
CA GLU A 300 -2.18 -54.64 -3.83
C GLU A 300 -2.77 -56.04 -3.65
N ASP A 301 -3.33 -56.35 -2.47
CA ASP A 301 -4.01 -57.63 -2.18
C ASP A 301 -5.29 -57.79 -3.03
N GLN A 302 -5.99 -56.69 -3.35
CA GLN A 302 -7.10 -56.68 -4.31
C GLN A 302 -6.64 -56.71 -5.78
N SER A 303 -5.36 -56.40 -6.05
CA SER A 303 -4.76 -56.43 -7.40
C SER A 303 -4.21 -57.81 -7.78
N ALA A 304 -4.14 -58.76 -6.84
CA ALA A 304 -3.84 -60.15 -7.12
C ALA A 304 -5.06 -60.80 -7.79
N TRP A 305 -5.14 -60.66 -9.11
CA TRP A 305 -6.09 -61.38 -9.95
C TRP A 305 -5.97 -62.90 -9.71
N PRO A 306 -7.07 -63.64 -9.51
CA PRO A 306 -6.99 -65.09 -9.40
C PRO A 306 -6.46 -65.66 -10.73
N SER A 307 -5.32 -66.33 -10.71
CA SER A 307 -4.91 -67.20 -11.80
C SER A 307 -5.94 -68.34 -11.89
N MET A 308 -6.68 -68.40 -13.01
CA MET A 308 -7.41 -69.60 -13.39
C MET A 308 -6.40 -70.75 -13.47
N GLU A 309 -6.50 -71.71 -12.56
CA GLU A 309 -5.99 -73.06 -12.78
C GLU A 309 -7.02 -73.75 -13.68
N ASP A 310 -6.57 -74.15 -14.87
CA ASP A 310 -7.36 -74.90 -15.85
C ASP A 310 -7.61 -76.32 -15.32
N ASP A 311 -8.83 -76.60 -14.89
CA ASP A 311 -9.33 -77.97 -14.73
C ASP A 311 -10.04 -78.39 -16.04
N GLU A 312 -9.31 -79.10 -16.90
CA GLU A 312 -9.89 -79.92 -17.97
C GLU A 312 -10.33 -81.27 -17.35
N GLU A 313 -11.63 -81.57 -17.34
CA GLU A 313 -12.12 -82.95 -17.51
C GLU A 313 -13.62 -83.02 -17.88
N GLU A 314 -13.94 -84.05 -18.67
CA GLU A 314 -15.07 -84.21 -19.59
C GLU A 314 -16.45 -84.59 -18.99
N ALA A 315 -17.46 -84.41 -19.87
CA ALA A 315 -18.59 -85.31 -20.18
C ALA A 315 -19.98 -85.04 -19.57
N GLY A 316 -20.99 -84.96 -20.47
CA GLY A 316 -22.32 -85.50 -20.19
C GLY A 316 -23.52 -84.67 -20.68
N ALA A 317 -24.11 -85.07 -21.80
CA ALA A 317 -25.31 -84.51 -22.43
C ALA A 317 -26.64 -84.71 -21.64
N LYS A 318 -27.60 -83.79 -21.82
CA LYS A 318 -28.99 -84.06 -22.28
C LYS A 318 -29.88 -82.80 -22.27
N ALA A 319 -30.74 -82.71 -23.31
CA ALA A 319 -31.81 -81.75 -23.49
C ALA A 319 -33.09 -82.16 -22.73
N ASP A 320 -33.90 -81.18 -22.31
CA ASP A 320 -35.33 -81.04 -22.66
C ASP A 320 -36.00 -79.85 -21.93
N SER A 321 -36.80 -79.08 -22.67
CA SER A 321 -37.83 -78.11 -22.22
C SER A 321 -39.13 -78.88 -21.81
N PRO A 322 -40.24 -78.31 -21.22
CA PRO A 322 -40.84 -77.00 -21.55
C PRO A 322 -41.82 -76.26 -20.55
N LEU A 323 -42.34 -75.09 -21.00
CA LEU A 323 -43.68 -74.45 -20.77
C LEU A 323 -44.04 -73.59 -19.50
N LEU A 324 -43.99 -72.24 -19.66
CA LEU A 324 -44.99 -71.11 -19.48
C LEU A 324 -45.99 -71.03 -18.25
N PRO A 325 -46.70 -69.88 -17.95
CA PRO A 325 -46.61 -68.45 -18.37
C PRO A 325 -46.78 -67.34 -17.26
N ASP A 326 -46.62 -66.06 -17.70
CA ASP A 326 -46.84 -64.68 -17.15
C ASP A 326 -48.23 -64.36 -16.47
N PRO A 327 -48.54 -63.16 -15.86
CA PRO A 327 -48.17 -61.78 -16.30
C PRO A 327 -48.12 -60.57 -15.30
N GLY A 328 -47.59 -59.43 -15.81
CA GLY A 328 -48.05 -58.04 -15.55
C GLY A 328 -47.42 -57.29 -14.36
N THR A 329 -46.87 -56.07 -14.46
CA THR A 329 -47.34 -54.87 -15.16
C THR A 329 -46.22 -53.82 -15.32
N ALA A 330 -46.32 -53.05 -16.40
CA ALA A 330 -45.44 -51.96 -16.79
C ALA A 330 -45.73 -50.64 -16.04
N GLY A 331 -44.73 -49.76 -15.92
CA GLY A 331 -44.90 -48.38 -15.48
C GLY A 331 -43.63 -47.54 -15.66
N LYS A 332 -43.50 -46.89 -16.83
CA LYS A 332 -42.48 -45.92 -17.23
C LYS A 332 -42.75 -44.57 -16.56
N GLY A 333 -41.70 -43.82 -16.17
CA GLY A 333 -41.84 -42.39 -15.83
C GLY A 333 -40.52 -41.74 -15.41
N ALA A 334 -39.91 -40.96 -16.31
CA ALA A 334 -38.77 -40.09 -16.04
C ALA A 334 -39.23 -38.77 -15.37
N GLY A 335 -38.38 -38.16 -14.53
CA GLY A 335 -38.67 -36.84 -13.95
C GLY A 335 -37.67 -36.41 -12.87
N GLN A 336 -36.73 -35.59 -13.30
CA GLN A 336 -35.66 -34.91 -12.57
C GLN A 336 -36.19 -33.85 -11.60
N GLU A 337 -35.70 -33.75 -10.34
CA GLU A 337 -35.61 -32.49 -9.58
C GLU A 337 -34.75 -32.60 -8.30
N SER A 338 -33.61 -31.92 -8.34
CA SER A 338 -33.10 -30.93 -7.36
C SER A 338 -33.36 -31.12 -5.86
N SER A 339 -32.30 -31.32 -5.06
CA SER A 339 -32.27 -30.80 -3.68
C SER A 339 -30.92 -30.15 -3.36
N LEU A 340 -30.94 -28.82 -3.45
CA LEU A 340 -29.96 -27.86 -2.98
C LEU A 340 -30.14 -27.75 -1.45
N ILE A 341 -29.11 -28.03 -0.65
CA ILE A 341 -29.17 -27.87 0.81
C ILE A 341 -28.81 -26.43 1.16
N THR A 342 -29.84 -25.71 1.62
CA THR A 342 -29.80 -24.38 2.24
C THR A 342 -29.05 -24.44 3.58
N PHE A 343 -28.04 -23.59 3.75
CA PHE A 343 -27.45 -23.33 5.07
C PHE A 343 -28.23 -22.21 5.76
N GLN A 344 -28.71 -22.54 6.95
CA GLN A 344 -29.55 -21.71 7.80
C GLN A 344 -28.69 -20.77 8.66
N ASP A 345 -29.05 -19.48 8.66
CA ASP A 345 -28.49 -18.43 9.50
C ASP A 345 -28.60 -18.75 11.00
N ALA A 346 -27.57 -18.36 11.76
CA ALA A 346 -27.62 -18.24 13.21
C ALA A 346 -27.25 -16.81 13.65
N PRO A 347 -27.85 -16.29 14.73
CA PRO A 347 -28.08 -14.85 14.89
C PRO A 347 -26.94 -14.10 15.59
N SER A 348 -26.93 -12.79 15.32
CA SER A 348 -26.21 -11.76 16.05
C SER A 348 -26.67 -11.65 17.51
N GLN A 349 -25.72 -11.69 18.44
CA GLN A 349 -25.89 -11.25 19.83
C GLN A 349 -24.73 -10.31 20.19
N LEU A 350 -25.15 -9.05 20.41
CA LEU A 350 -24.65 -7.99 21.31
C LEU A 350 -23.15 -7.83 21.56
#